data_AF-A0A428YZY7-F1
#
_entry.id   AF-A0A428YZY7-F1
#
_cell.length_a   1.000
_cell.length_b   1.000
_cell.length_c   1.000
_cell.angle_alpha   90.00
_cell.angle_beta   90.00
_cell.angle_gamma   90.00
#
_symmetry.space_group_name_H-M   'P 1'
#
loop_
_entity.id
_entity.type
_entity.pdbx_description
1 polymer ?
#
loop_
_entity_poly.entity_id
_entity_poly.type
_entity_poly.pdbx_seq_one_letter_code
_entity_poly.pdbx_strand_id
1 'polypeptide(L)'
;MTQPQRDRLAEQQAQLLHALLADGPPPPGFDPERLEVEAKALRSKRRQIVAMIEPDVCADLEDRFVPLFTEYAKAHPRKDGSRMRDDARAFVEWLRAQGHLPKVRWWQRRRATKNW
;
A
#
# COMPACT_ATOMS: atom_id res chain seq x y z
N MET A 1 31.54 9.76 -8.28
CA MET A 1 30.36 10.04 -9.12
C MET A 1 30.17 11.54 -9.24
N THR A 2 29.96 12.05 -10.44
CA THR A 2 29.63 13.46 -10.71
C THR A 2 28.12 13.71 -10.50
N GLN A 3 27.71 14.97 -10.37
CA GLN A 3 26.28 15.30 -10.20
C GLN A 3 25.41 14.73 -11.34
N PRO A 4 25.79 14.85 -12.64
CA PRO A 4 25.02 14.24 -13.73
C PRO A 4 24.89 12.71 -13.64
N GLN A 5 25.87 12.02 -13.04
CA GLN A 5 25.77 10.57 -12.82
C GLN A 5 24.80 10.22 -11.69
N ARG A 6 24.71 11.06 -10.65
CA ARG A 6 23.77 10.87 -9.54
C ARG A 6 22.33 11.12 -9.99
N ASP A 7 22.11 12.15 -10.81
CA ASP A 7 20.77 12.50 -11.29
C ASP A 7 20.18 11.39 -12.18
N ARG A 8 20.99 10.82 -13.08
CA ARG A 8 20.57 9.67 -13.91
C ARG A 8 20.21 8.44 -13.07
N LEU A 9 20.98 8.17 -12.00
CA LEU A 9 20.68 7.06 -11.10
C LEU A 9 19.35 7.30 -10.37
N ALA A 10 19.14 8.51 -9.84
CA ALA A 10 17.91 8.86 -9.14
C ALA A 10 16.69 8.72 -10.07
N GLU A 11 16.82 9.11 -11.33
CA GLU A 11 15.77 8.94 -12.34
C GLU A 11 15.46 7.45 -12.60
N GLN A 12 16.48 6.60 -12.77
CA GLN A 12 16.28 5.17 -12.93
C GLN A 12 15.65 4.51 -11.69
N GLN A 13 16.05 4.94 -10.48
CA GLN A 13 15.43 4.48 -9.23
C GLN A 13 13.96 4.89 -9.15
N ALA A 14 13.61 6.11 -9.56
CA ALA A 14 12.22 6.57 -9.60
C ALA A 14 11.37 5.75 -10.59
N GLN A 15 11.92 5.45 -11.78
CA GLN A 15 11.25 4.59 -12.78
C GLN A 15 11.02 3.17 -12.24
N LEU A 16 12.01 2.59 -11.56
CA LEU A 16 11.89 1.27 -10.94
C LEU A 16 10.82 1.27 -9.84
N LEU A 17 10.80 2.29 -8.97
CA LEU A 17 9.77 2.42 -7.94
C LEU A 17 8.37 2.58 -8.55
N HIS A 18 8.25 3.33 -9.64
CA HIS A 18 6.98 3.48 -10.35
C HIS A 18 6.51 2.14 -10.94
N ALA A 19 7.40 1.34 -11.54
CA ALA A 19 7.08 0.01 -12.05
C ALA A 19 6.61 -0.95 -10.93
N LEU A 20 7.30 -0.93 -9.77
CA LEU A 20 7.00 -1.84 -8.66
C LEU A 20 5.74 -1.46 -7.87
N LEU A 21 5.47 -0.16 -7.73
CA LEU A 21 4.46 0.33 -6.80
C LEU A 21 3.21 0.90 -7.47
N ALA A 22 3.31 1.35 -8.72
CA ALA A 22 2.29 2.13 -9.42
C ALA A 22 1.96 1.59 -10.83
N ASP A 23 2.22 0.30 -11.07
CA ASP A 23 1.97 -0.39 -12.35
C ASP A 23 2.60 0.34 -13.56
N GLY A 24 3.75 0.98 -13.34
CA GLY A 24 4.55 1.61 -14.39
C GLY A 24 5.21 0.63 -15.36
N PRO A 25 5.65 1.10 -16.54
CA PRO A 25 6.40 0.25 -17.46
C PRO A 25 7.74 -0.18 -16.85
N PRO A 26 8.22 -1.40 -17.15
CA PRO A 26 9.52 -1.87 -16.69
C PRO A 26 10.64 -1.00 -17.27
N PRO A 27 11.58 -0.49 -16.44
CA PRO A 27 12.70 0.29 -16.95
C PRO A 27 13.65 -0.57 -17.81
N PRO A 28 14.37 0.02 -18.78
CA PRO A 28 15.33 -0.70 -19.60
C PRO A 28 16.35 -1.48 -18.75
N GLY A 29 16.65 -2.71 -19.15
CA GLY A 29 17.61 -3.59 -18.47
C GLY A 29 17.03 -4.38 -17.28
N PHE A 30 15.76 -4.17 -16.92
CA PHE A 30 15.06 -5.03 -15.97
C PHE A 30 14.18 -6.05 -16.69
N ASP A 31 14.15 -7.27 -16.13
CA ASP A 31 13.28 -8.35 -16.57
C ASP A 31 11.83 -8.07 -16.11
N PRO A 32 10.86 -7.90 -17.03
CA PRO A 32 9.48 -7.62 -16.68
C PRO A 32 8.85 -8.69 -15.78
N GLU A 33 9.14 -9.97 -16.00
CA GLU A 33 8.56 -11.07 -15.21
C GLU A 33 9.05 -11.01 -13.76
N ARG A 34 10.34 -10.72 -13.56
CA ARG A 34 10.91 -10.55 -12.22
C ARG A 34 10.32 -9.34 -11.50
N LEU A 35 10.09 -8.24 -12.20
CA LEU A 35 9.44 -7.06 -11.62
C LEU A 35 8.00 -7.34 -11.21
N GLU A 36 7.25 -8.13 -11.99
CA GLU A 36 5.91 -8.55 -11.59
C GLU A 36 5.90 -9.41 -10.33
N VAL A 37 6.85 -10.34 -10.21
CA VAL A 37 7.02 -11.17 -9.01
C VAL A 37 7.30 -10.29 -7.79
N GLU A 38 8.21 -9.32 -7.93
CA GLU A 38 8.55 -8.39 -6.84
C GLU A 38 7.36 -7.50 -6.46
N ALA A 39 6.64 -6.94 -7.44
CA ALA A 39 5.44 -6.15 -7.19
C ALA A 39 4.36 -6.95 -6.44
N LYS A 40 4.17 -8.24 -6.79
CA LYS A 40 3.28 -9.16 -6.05
C LYS A 40 3.77 -9.38 -4.61
N ALA A 41 5.07 -9.59 -4.40
CA ALA A 41 5.66 -9.76 -3.07
C ALA A 41 5.47 -8.52 -2.19
N LEU A 42 5.73 -7.32 -2.73
CA LEU A 42 5.52 -6.05 -2.03
C LEU A 42 4.06 -5.83 -1.65
N ARG A 43 3.11 -6.11 -2.56
CA ARG A 43 1.67 -6.05 -2.25
C ARG A 43 1.26 -7.04 -1.16
N SER A 44 1.78 -8.27 -1.20
CA SER A 44 1.54 -9.27 -0.15
C SER A 44 2.08 -8.81 1.20
N LYS A 45 3.28 -8.21 1.23
CA LYS A 45 3.87 -7.67 2.46
C LYS A 45 3.05 -6.52 3.05
N ARG A 46 2.58 -5.60 2.20
CA ARG A 46 1.66 -4.52 2.63
C ARG A 46 0.41 -5.08 3.27
N ARG A 47 -0.23 -6.07 2.63
CA ARG A 47 -1.43 -6.74 3.15
C ARG A 47 -1.19 -7.36 4.53
N GLN A 48 -0.08 -8.07 4.71
CA GLN A 48 0.29 -8.67 6.00
C GLN A 48 0.46 -7.62 7.10
N ILE A 49 1.07 -6.48 6.78
CA ILE A 49 1.24 -5.38 7.74
C ILE A 49 -0.12 -4.79 8.12
N VAL A 50 -1.04 -4.63 7.17
CA VAL A 50 -2.41 -4.16 7.48
C VAL A 50 -3.14 -5.16 8.36
N ALA A 51 -3.05 -6.46 8.07
CA ALA A 51 -3.63 -7.50 8.92
C ALA A 51 -3.05 -7.51 10.35
N MET A 52 -1.80 -7.08 10.51
CA MET A 52 -1.17 -6.93 11.83
C MET A 52 -1.63 -5.66 12.58
N ILE A 53 -1.89 -4.56 11.86
CA ILE A 53 -2.27 -3.27 12.46
C ILE A 53 -3.77 -3.20 12.74
N GLU A 54 -4.60 -3.74 11.84
CA GLU A 54 -6.07 -3.70 11.90
C GLU A 54 -6.67 -5.12 11.88
N PRO A 55 -6.32 -5.99 12.85
CA PRO A 55 -6.72 -7.40 12.84
C PRO A 55 -8.25 -7.58 12.89
N ASP A 56 -8.95 -6.78 13.69
CA ASP A 56 -10.41 -6.86 13.82
C ASP A 56 -11.12 -6.49 12.51
N VAL A 57 -10.65 -5.45 11.81
CA VAL A 57 -11.20 -5.08 10.50
C VAL A 57 -10.98 -6.20 9.48
N CYS A 58 -9.81 -6.84 9.50
CA CYS A 58 -9.52 -7.93 8.59
C CYS A 58 -10.35 -9.18 8.90
N ALA A 59 -10.60 -9.45 10.19
CA ALA A 59 -11.49 -10.52 10.63
C ALA A 59 -12.94 -10.27 10.17
N ASP A 60 -13.46 -9.05 10.33
CA ASP A 60 -14.83 -8.67 9.89
C ASP A 60 -15.03 -8.78 8.37
N LEU A 61 -13.95 -8.63 7.59
CA LEU A 61 -14.00 -8.77 6.13
C LEU A 61 -13.93 -10.21 5.66
N GLU A 62 -13.41 -11.12 6.48
CA GLU A 62 -13.22 -12.54 6.17
C GLU A 62 -12.53 -12.76 4.80
N ASP A 63 -13.15 -13.55 3.92
CA ASP A 63 -12.68 -13.88 2.57
C ASP A 63 -12.58 -12.65 1.65
N ARG A 64 -13.33 -11.58 1.94
CA ARG A 64 -13.30 -10.33 1.17
C ARG A 64 -12.06 -9.49 1.44
N PHE A 65 -11.31 -9.75 2.51
CA PHE A 65 -10.13 -8.93 2.84
C PHE A 65 -9.10 -8.92 1.71
N VAL A 66 -8.74 -10.10 1.19
CA VAL A 66 -7.71 -10.22 0.14
C VAL A 66 -8.10 -9.52 -1.17
N PRO A 67 -9.29 -9.74 -1.76
CA PRO A 67 -9.68 -9.04 -2.99
C PRO A 67 -9.80 -7.54 -2.77
N LEU A 68 -10.43 -7.07 -1.67
CA LEU A 68 -10.58 -5.64 -1.38
C LEU A 68 -9.25 -4.94 -1.15
N PHE A 69 -8.32 -5.56 -0.42
CA PHE A 69 -6.98 -5.00 -0.25
C PHE A 69 -6.22 -4.93 -1.58
N THR A 70 -6.42 -5.90 -2.47
CA THR A 70 -5.79 -5.91 -3.79
C THR A 70 -6.28 -4.75 -4.64
N GLU A 71 -7.57 -4.46 -4.65
CA GLU A 71 -8.15 -3.31 -5.35
C GLU A 71 -7.65 -1.98 -4.76
N TYR A 72 -7.70 -1.85 -3.44
CA TYR A 72 -7.16 -0.69 -2.75
C TYR A 72 -5.68 -0.46 -3.11
N ALA A 73 -4.84 -1.48 -3.03
CA ALA A 73 -3.40 -1.35 -3.22
C ALA A 73 -3.02 -0.93 -4.65
N LYS A 74 -3.80 -1.33 -5.66
CA LYS A 74 -3.64 -0.87 -7.05
C LYS A 74 -3.98 0.61 -7.22
N ALA A 75 -5.10 1.05 -6.63
CA ALA A 75 -5.51 2.46 -6.68
C ALA A 75 -4.66 3.38 -5.79
N HIS A 76 -3.92 2.81 -4.82
CA HIS A 76 -3.13 3.55 -3.84
C HIS A 76 -1.68 3.02 -3.77
N PRO A 77 -0.86 3.33 -4.80
CA PRO A 77 0.58 3.10 -4.77
C PRO A 77 1.24 3.72 -3.53
N ARG A 78 2.22 3.02 -2.93
CA ARG A 78 2.99 3.62 -1.83
C ARG A 78 3.88 4.72 -2.36
N LYS A 79 3.92 5.83 -1.63
CA LYS A 79 4.86 6.93 -1.85
C LYS A 79 6.02 6.79 -0.89
N ASP A 80 7.17 7.35 -1.26
CA ASP A 80 8.32 7.43 -0.36
C ASP A 80 7.94 8.11 0.97
N GLY A 81 8.53 7.67 2.07
CA GLY A 81 8.24 8.17 3.43
C GLY A 81 6.87 7.78 4.02
N SER A 82 5.99 7.10 3.28
CA SER A 82 4.66 6.70 3.80
C SER A 82 4.82 5.73 4.98
N ARG A 83 4.21 6.02 6.14
CA ARG A 83 4.31 5.10 7.30
C ARG A 83 3.32 3.95 7.16
N MET A 84 3.68 2.79 7.72
CA MET A 84 2.84 1.58 7.69
C MET A 84 1.46 1.80 8.32
N ARG A 85 1.39 2.55 9.43
CA ARG A 85 0.13 2.89 10.10
C ARG A 85 -0.76 3.80 9.27
N ASP A 86 -0.17 4.67 8.46
CA ASP A 86 -0.93 5.58 7.60
C ASP A 86 -1.59 4.80 6.44
N ASP A 87 -0.91 3.79 5.88
CA ASP A 87 -1.48 2.90 4.84
C ASP A 87 -2.64 2.06 5.40
N ALA A 88 -2.48 1.52 6.62
CA ALA A 88 -3.56 0.78 7.29
C ALA A 88 -4.79 1.67 7.55
N ARG A 89 -4.60 2.88 8.07
CA ARG A 89 -5.68 3.86 8.27
C ARG A 89 -6.36 4.23 6.96
N ALA A 90 -5.59 4.51 5.91
CA ALA A 90 -6.11 4.85 4.59
C ALA A 90 -6.93 3.69 3.98
N PHE A 91 -6.51 2.44 4.17
CA PHE A 91 -7.30 1.27 3.76
C PHE A 91 -8.65 1.21 4.50
N VAL A 92 -8.67 1.41 5.82
CA VAL A 92 -9.92 1.45 6.61
C VAL A 92 -10.85 2.59 6.17
N GLU A 93 -10.29 3.76 5.89
CA GLU A 93 -11.05 4.90 5.36
C GLU A 93 -11.62 4.60 3.96
N TRP A 94 -10.82 3.99 3.08
CA TRP A 94 -11.24 3.56 1.76
C TRP A 94 -12.39 2.54 1.85
N LEU A 95 -12.29 1.52 2.71
CA LEU A 95 -13.36 0.54 2.93
C LEU A 95 -14.67 1.20 3.37
N ARG A 96 -14.62 2.21 4.25
CA ARG A 96 -15.80 2.97 4.67
C ARG A 96 -16.38 3.80 3.53
N ALA A 97 -15.52 4.43 2.73
CA ALA A 97 -15.95 5.21 1.58
C ALA A 97 -16.65 4.33 0.52
N GLN A 98 -16.17 3.10 0.33
CA GLN A 98 -16.78 2.10 -0.57
C GLN A 98 -17.97 1.35 0.05
N GLY A 99 -18.31 1.62 1.32
CA GLY A 99 -19.45 1.00 2.00
C GLY A 99 -19.21 -0.43 2.52
N HIS A 100 -17.96 -0.90 2.54
CA HIS A 100 -17.60 -2.21 3.10
C HIS A 100 -17.57 -2.22 4.63
N LEU A 101 -17.48 -1.04 5.26
CA LEU A 101 -17.55 -0.87 6.72
C LEU A 101 -18.62 0.16 7.08
N PRO A 102 -19.29 0.01 8.25
CA PRO A 102 -20.25 1.00 8.72
C PRO A 102 -19.59 2.37 8.92
N LYS A 103 -20.36 3.47 8.81
CA LYS A 103 -19.83 4.80 9.11
C LYS A 103 -19.44 4.90 10.60
N VAL A 104 -18.25 5.42 10.90
CA VAL A 104 -17.80 5.60 12.30
C VAL A 104 -18.78 6.53 13.02
N ARG A 105 -19.40 6.05 14.10
CA ARG A 105 -20.20 6.92 14.96
C ARG A 105 -19.26 7.81 15.77
N TRP A 106 -19.61 9.08 15.96
CA TRP A 106 -18.70 10.10 16.50
C TRP A 106 -18.06 9.76 17.87
N TRP A 107 -18.68 8.90 18.68
CA TRP A 107 -18.14 8.44 19.96
C TRP A 107 -17.12 7.30 19.86
N GLN A 108 -17.12 6.50 18.79
CA GLN A 108 -16.12 5.45 18.58
C GLN A 108 -14.73 6.05 18.28
N ARG A 109 -14.68 7.27 17.72
CA ARG A 109 -13.42 8.02 17.51
C ARG A 109 -12.64 8.29 18.80
N ARG A 110 -13.31 8.40 19.96
CA ARG A 110 -12.65 8.72 21.24
C ARG A 110 -11.95 7.54 21.92
N ARG A 111 -12.21 6.29 21.50
CA ARG A 111 -11.51 5.10 22.03
C ARG A 111 -10.21 4.79 21.29
N ALA A 112 -10.12 5.12 20.01
CA ALA A 112 -8.93 4.87 19.20
C ALA A 112 -7.70 5.71 19.62
N THR A 113 -7.91 6.80 20.36
CA THR A 113 -6.83 7.70 20.82
C THR A 113 -6.21 7.31 22.15
N LYS A 114 -6.64 6.20 22.80
CA LYS A 114 -6.19 5.88 24.17
C LYS A 114 -5.11 4.79 24.27
N ASN A 115 -4.71 4.16 23.17
CA ASN A 115 -3.62 3.20 23.16
C ASN A 115 -2.53 3.65 22.17
N TRP A 116 -1.73 4.63 22.59
CA TRP A 116 -0.36 4.81 22.13
C TRP A 116 0.47 5.30 23.32
#